data_AF-A0A7J9CJB6-F1
#
_entry.id   AF-A0A7J9CJB6-F1
#
_cell.length_a   1.000
_cell.length_b   1.000
_cell.length_c   1.000
_cell.angle_alpha   90.00
_cell.angle_beta   90.00
_cell.angle_gamma   90.00
#
_symmetry.space_group_name_H-M   'P 1'
#
loop_
_entity.id
_entity.type
_entity.pdbx_description
1 polymer ?
#
loop_
_entity_poly.entity_id
_entity_poly.type
_entity_poly.pdbx_seq_one_letter_code
_entity_poly.pdbx_strand_id
1 'polypeptide(L)' 'MKQTIPQPKIEDGEEVTHEATTAAVNRSAHLFSALQSIHGHWPAEFWPYVMSLYITGHLNTKFSSEYRKEILRYIYCHQ' A
#
# COMPACT_ATOMS: atom_id res chain seq x y z
N MET A 1 1.20 14.38 7.69
CA MET A 1 1.74 15.62 7.08
C MET A 1 0.74 16.12 6.05
N LYS A 2 0.34 17.39 6.09
CA LYS A 2 -0.58 17.95 5.07
C LYS A 2 0.22 18.25 3.81
N GLN A 3 -0.22 17.77 2.65
CA GLN A 3 0.45 18.05 1.37
C GLN A 3 0.33 19.55 1.05
N THR A 4 1.47 20.21 0.83
CA THR A 4 1.54 21.65 0.52
C THR A 4 1.99 21.92 -0.91
N ILE A 5 2.61 20.94 -1.57
CA ILE A 5 3.06 21.07 -2.96
C ILE A 5 1.83 20.93 -3.88
N PRO A 6 1.59 21.91 -4.78
CA PRO A 6 0.50 21.83 -5.75
C PRO A 6 0.59 20.56 -6.59
N GLN A 7 -0.56 19.96 -6.92
CA GLN A 7 -0.58 18.81 -7.82
C GLN A 7 -0.27 19.27 -9.24
N PRO A 8 0.79 18.77 -9.89
CA PRO A 8 0.99 19.00 -11.31
C PRO A 8 -0.12 18.29 -12.09
N LYS A 9 -0.73 19.00 -13.05
CA LYS A 9 -1.62 18.45 -14.06
C LYS A 9 -0.90 18.57 -15.39
N ILE A 10 -0.81 17.48 -16.12
CA ILE A 10 -0.16 17.42 -17.43
C ILE A 10 -1.20 16.79 -18.36
N GLU A 11 -1.54 17.46 -19.44
CA GLU A 11 -2.48 16.93 -20.45
C GLU A 11 -1.76 16.02 -21.47
N ASP A 12 -2.54 15.20 -22.19
CA ASP A 12 -1.98 14.33 -23.22
C ASP A 12 -1.31 15.15 -24.33
N GLY A 13 -0.03 14.89 -24.58
CA GLY A 13 0.78 15.59 -25.56
C GLY A 13 1.48 16.86 -25.04
N GLU A 14 1.27 17.24 -23.78
CA GLU A 14 2.02 18.32 -23.14
C GLU A 14 3.44 17.87 -22.77
N GLU A 15 4.42 18.75 -22.95
CA GLU A 15 5.82 18.46 -22.62
C GLU A 15 6.01 18.39 -21.09
N VAL A 16 6.59 17.29 -20.61
CA VAL A 16 6.86 17.10 -19.18
C VAL A 16 8.02 17.99 -18.76
N THR A 17 7.73 19.06 -18.02
CA THR A 17 8.76 19.98 -17.54
C THR A 17 9.51 19.42 -16.33
N HIS A 18 10.75 19.91 -16.13
CA HIS A 18 11.54 19.57 -14.95
C HIS A 18 10.84 19.97 -13.64
N GLU A 19 10.14 21.11 -13.64
CA GLU A 19 9.40 21.62 -12.48
C GLU A 19 8.22 20.73 -12.12
N ALA A 20 7.43 20.32 -13.11
CA ALA A 20 6.31 19.40 -12.92
C ALA A 20 6.81 18.04 -12.39
N THR A 21 7.91 17.53 -12.95
CA THR A 21 8.56 16.30 -12.49
C THR A 21 9.02 16.41 -11.04
N THR A 22 9.71 17.50 -10.69
CA THR A 22 10.22 17.75 -9.33
C THR A 22 9.07 17.84 -8.33
N ALA A 23 7.98 18.53 -8.68
CA ALA A 23 6.79 18.61 -7.85
C ALA A 23 6.15 17.23 -7.64
N ALA A 24 6.01 16.42 -8.70
CA ALA A 24 5.45 15.08 -8.62
C ALA A 24 6.29 14.15 -7.73
N VAL A 25 7.61 14.16 -7.90
CA VAL A 25 8.53 13.33 -7.09
C VAL A 25 8.50 13.74 -5.63
N ASN A 26 8.59 15.04 -5.32
CA ASN A 26 8.56 15.52 -3.94
C ASN A 26 7.22 15.20 -3.26
N ARG A 27 6.10 15.32 -3.98
CA ARG A 27 4.78 14.89 -3.46
C ARG A 27 4.75 13.41 -3.14
N SER A 28 5.30 12.59 -4.02
CA SER A 28 5.37 11.14 -3.85
C SER A 28 6.27 10.77 -2.69
N ALA A 29 7.45 11.37 -2.56
CA ALA A 29 8.35 11.17 -1.45
C ALA A 29 7.68 11.49 -0.10
N HIS A 30 6.97 12.63 0.00
CA HIS A 30 6.20 12.96 1.20
C HIS A 30 5.13 11.90 1.53
N LEU A 31 4.42 11.38 0.52
CA LEU A 31 3.43 10.32 0.70
C LEU A 31 4.09 9.03 1.20
N PHE A 32 5.14 8.56 0.52
CA PHE A 32 5.85 7.36 0.92
C PHE A 32 6.41 7.49 2.32
N SER A 33 7.10 8.59 2.66
CA SER A 33 7.57 8.83 4.03
C SER A 33 6.45 8.78 5.07
N ALA A 34 5.24 9.24 4.75
CA ALA A 34 4.09 9.16 5.65
C ALA A 34 3.54 7.73 5.83
N LEU A 35 3.77 6.84 4.88
CA LEU A 35 3.39 5.41 4.96
C LEU A 35 4.44 4.57 5.69
N GLN A 36 5.61 5.14 6.01
CA GLN A 36 6.65 4.45 6.74
C GLN A 36 6.17 4.11 8.16
N SER A 37 6.43 2.88 8.60
CA SER A 37 6.17 2.49 9.98
C SER A 37 7.09 3.24 10.96
N ILE A 38 6.73 3.22 12.24
CA ILE A 38 7.57 3.77 13.32
C ILE A 38 8.97 3.12 13.40
N HIS A 39 9.15 1.94 12.80
CA HIS A 39 10.40 1.21 12.76
C HIS A 39 11.20 1.44 11.46
N GLY A 40 10.73 2.33 10.59
CA GLY A 40 11.43 2.69 9.36
C GLY A 40 11.19 1.76 8.16
N HIS A 41 10.44 0.67 8.32
CA HIS A 41 10.07 -0.20 7.19
C HIS A 41 8.74 0.24 6.57
N TRP A 42 8.51 -0.11 5.31
CA TRP A 42 7.22 0.00 4.64
C TRP A 42 6.46 -1.32 4.71
N PRO A 43 5.30 -1.38 5.38
CA PRO A 43 4.48 -2.58 5.41
C PRO A 43 3.98 -2.92 4.01
N ALA A 44 4.08 -4.19 3.62
CA ALA A 44 3.46 -4.73 2.41
C ALA A 44 2.60 -5.94 2.77
N GLU A 45 1.54 -6.18 1.99
CA GLU A 45 0.66 -7.32 2.18
C GLU A 45 1.36 -8.62 1.75
N PHE A 46 1.30 -9.67 2.58
CA PHE A 46 2.00 -10.95 2.31
C PHE A 46 1.03 -12.15 2.31
N TRP A 47 0.43 -12.39 1.15
CA TRP A 47 -0.49 -13.50 0.84
C TRP A 47 0.06 -14.94 1.02
N PRO A 48 1.34 -15.23 0.71
CA PRO A 48 1.87 -16.60 0.81
C PRO A 48 1.78 -17.21 2.22
N TYR A 49 1.77 -16.38 3.26
CA TYR A 49 1.68 -16.83 4.65
C TYR A 49 0.30 -17.39 5.00
N VAL A 50 -0.77 -16.76 4.51
CA VAL A 50 -2.15 -17.23 4.72
C VAL A 50 -2.33 -18.63 4.11
N MET A 51 -1.83 -18.83 2.89
CA MET A 51 -1.89 -20.13 2.20
C MET A 51 -1.07 -21.20 2.93
N SER A 52 0.13 -20.86 3.40
CA SER A 52 0.98 -21.79 4.15
C SER A 52 0.33 -22.25 5.47
N LEU A 53 -0.32 -21.32 6.19
CA LEU A 53 -1.05 -21.64 7.42
C LEU A 53 -2.30 -22.48 7.16
N TYR A 54 -2.96 -22.29 6.02
CA TYR A 54 -4.06 -23.14 5.59
C TYR A 54 -3.59 -24.58 5.32
N ILE A 55 -2.53 -24.75 4.51
CA ILE A 55 -1.98 -26.07 4.15
C ILE A 55 -1.50 -26.84 5.39
N THR A 56 -0.83 -26.15 6.32
CA THR A 56 -0.30 -26.76 7.54
C THR A 56 -1.35 -26.96 8.64
N GLY A 57 -2.60 -26.51 8.44
CA GLY A 57 -3.68 -26.63 9.44
C GLY A 57 -3.61 -25.66 10.62
N HIS A 58 -2.71 -24.67 10.58
CA HIS A 58 -2.49 -23.71 11.68
C HIS A 58 -3.29 -22.42 11.55
N LEU A 59 -4.10 -22.27 10.50
CA LEU A 59 -4.84 -21.03 10.23
C LEU A 59 -5.74 -20.62 11.42
N ASN A 60 -6.48 -21.57 11.99
CA ASN A 60 -7.43 -21.31 13.08
C ASN A 60 -6.76 -21.09 14.46
N THR A 61 -5.50 -21.52 14.62
CA THR A 61 -4.76 -21.35 15.87
C THR A 61 -3.93 -20.07 15.88
N LYS A 62 -3.48 -19.61 14.71
CA LYS A 62 -2.69 -18.38 14.57
C LYS A 62 -3.53 -17.12 14.39
N PHE A 63 -4.72 -17.23 13.79
CA PHE A 63 -5.57 -16.08 13.51
C PHE A 63 -6.88 -16.11 14.30
N SER A 64 -7.28 -14.94 14.81
CA SER A 64 -8.58 -14.74 15.46
C SER A 64 -9.74 -14.96 14.49
N SER A 65 -10.97 -14.99 15.02
CA SER A 65 -12.16 -15.13 14.18
C SER A 65 -12.38 -13.93 13.24
N GLU A 66 -12.04 -12.73 13.72
CA GLU A 66 -12.14 -11.46 13.02
C GLU A 66 -11.13 -11.41 11.87
N TYR A 67 -9.88 -11.80 12.13
CA TYR A 67 -8.84 -11.80 11.10
C TYR A 67 -9.15 -12.79 9.98
N ARG A 68 -9.70 -13.97 10.32
CA ARG A 68 -10.16 -14.94 9.33
C ARG A 68 -11.34 -14.42 8.50
N LYS A 69 -12.30 -13.73 9.12
CA LYS A 69 -13.40 -13.07 8.40
C LYS A 69 -12.87 -12.03 7.40
N GLU A 70 -11.85 -11.27 7.79
CA GLU A 70 -11.23 -10.26 6.94
C GLU A 70 -10.42 -10.88 5.79
N ILE A 71 -9.67 -11.97 6.03
CA ILE A 71 -9.02 -12.76 4.97
C ILE A 71 -10.06 -13.20 3.92
N LEU A 72 -11.20 -13.75 4.37
CA LEU A 72 -12.27 -14.20 3.47
C LEU A 72 -12.88 -13.04 2.68
N ARG A 73 -13.15 -11.90 3.35
CA ARG A 73 -13.64 -10.68 2.68
C ARG A 73 -12.68 -10.23 1.59
N TYR A 74 -11.39 -10.18 1.90
CA TYR A 74 -10.38 -9.77 0.92
C TYR A 74 -10.34 -10.72 -0.28
N ILE A 75 -10.28 -12.04 -0.05
CA ILE A 75 -10.24 -13.02 -1.14
C ILE A 75 -11.47 -12.85 -2.05
N TYR A 76 -12.65 -12.69 -1.47
CA TYR A 76 -13.88 -12.46 -2.23
C TYR A 76 -13.84 -11.17 -3.06
N CYS A 77 -13.28 -10.08 -2.52
CA CYS A 77 -13.20 -8.80 -3.24
C CYS A 77 -12.16 -8.78 -4.37
N HIS A 78 -11.22 -9.72 -4.41
CA HIS A 78 -10.11 -9.76 -5.37
C HIS A 78 -10.12 -11.01 -6.27
N GLN A 79 -11.21 -11.78 -6.27
CA GLN A 79 -11.52 -12.78 -7.31
C GLN A 79 -12.10 -12.08 -8.53
#